data_AF-A0A961BW43-F1
#
_entry.id   AF-A0A961BW43-F1
#
_cell.length_a   1.000
_cell.length_b   1.000
_cell.length_c   1.000
_cell.angle_alpha   90.00
_cell.angle_beta   90.00
_cell.angle_gamma   90.00
#
_symmetry.space_group_name_H-M   'P 1'
#
loop_
_entity.id
_entity.type
_entity.pdbx_description
1 polymer ?
#
loop_
_entity_poly.entity_id
_entity_poly.type
_entity_poly.pdbx_seq_one_letter_code
_entity_poly.pdbx_strand_id
1 'polypeptide(L)' 'ITTSANDTIAPIHDRMPVVLPPDAWEPWLDPTVDDMDLLQSFLVPAPNELITMHKVSTEVNSVRNKGAELVEPLPQ' A
#
# COMPACT_ATOMS: atom_id res chain seq x y z
N ILE A 1 0.71 7.56 -4.66
CA ILE A 1 0.60 7.06 -6.06
C ILE A 1 0.06 5.64 -6.01
N THR A 2 -0.75 5.23 -6.99
CA THR A 2 -1.32 3.88 -7.07
C THR A 2 -0.81 3.15 -8.31
N THR A 3 -0.77 1.83 -8.24
CA THR A 3 -0.45 0.90 -9.34
C THR A 3 -1.52 -0.19 -9.42
N SER A 4 -1.41 -1.13 -10.36
CA SER A 4 -2.30 -2.29 -10.45
C SER A 4 -2.18 -3.17 -9.20
N ALA A 5 -3.28 -3.76 -8.75
CA ALA A 5 -3.23 -4.74 -7.67
C ALA A 5 -2.37 -5.95 -8.04
N ASN A 6 -1.67 -6.50 -7.04
CA ASN A 6 -1.03 -7.81 -7.12
C ASN A 6 -2.05 -8.91 -6.81
N ASP A 7 -1.65 -10.19 -6.84
CA ASP A 7 -2.58 -11.32 -6.65
C ASP A 7 -3.20 -11.34 -5.26
N THR A 8 -2.50 -10.82 -4.24
CA THR A 8 -2.99 -10.72 -2.87
C THR A 8 -4.13 -9.70 -2.73
N ILE A 9 -4.03 -8.55 -3.43
CA ILE A 9 -5.00 -7.44 -3.35
C ILE A 9 -6.12 -7.54 -4.39
N ALA A 10 -5.87 -8.16 -5.55
CA ALA A 10 -6.83 -8.27 -6.64
C ALA A 10 -8.25 -8.77 -6.23
N PRO A 11 -8.40 -9.68 -5.25
CA PRO A 11 -9.73 -10.10 -4.78
C PRO A 11 -10.57 -9.01 -4.11
N ILE A 12 -9.96 -7.91 -3.63
CA ILE A 12 -10.67 -6.81 -2.95
C ILE A 12 -10.75 -5.53 -3.78
N HIS A 13 -9.77 -5.26 -4.63
CA HIS A 13 -9.69 -4.01 -5.38
C HIS A 13 -8.72 -4.16 -6.57
N ASP A 14 -8.94 -3.40 -7.66
CA ASP A 14 -8.15 -3.43 -8.90
C ASP A 14 -6.82 -2.67 -8.81
N ARG A 15 -6.71 -1.75 -7.85
CA ARG A 15 -5.53 -0.92 -7.57
C ARG A 15 -4.99 -1.13 -6.16
N MET A 16 -3.69 -0.87 -6.00
CA MET A 16 -2.98 -0.83 -4.72
C MET A 16 -2.05 0.40 -4.64
N PRO A 17 -1.64 0.85 -3.43
CA PRO A 17 -0.57 1.83 -3.31
C PRO A 17 0.76 1.27 -3.81
N VAL A 18 1.62 2.14 -4.35
CA VAL A 18 3.03 1.80 -4.57
C VAL A 18 3.72 1.73 -3.21
N VAL A 19 4.36 0.60 -2.92
CA VAL A 19 5.14 0.37 -1.69
C VAL A 19 6.62 0.40 -2.05
N LEU A 20 7.35 1.40 -1.56
CA LEU A 20 8.77 1.57 -1.89
C LEU A 20 9.65 0.73 -0.96
N PRO A 21 10.56 -0.09 -1.51
CA PRO A 21 11.59 -0.74 -0.70
C PRO A 21 12.57 0.29 -0.13
N PRO A 22 13.27 -0.02 0.98
CA PRO A 22 14.13 0.95 1.67
C PRO A 22 15.23 1.60 0.81
N ASP A 23 15.78 0.86 -0.15
CA ASP A 23 16.80 1.32 -1.11
C ASP A 23 16.25 2.34 -2.12
N ALA A 24 14.94 2.38 -2.35
CA ALA A 24 14.30 3.37 -3.21
C ALA A 24 13.95 4.69 -2.47
N TRP A 25 14.09 4.75 -1.15
CA TRP A 25 13.64 5.93 -0.38
C TRP A 25 14.48 7.18 -0.66
N GLU A 26 15.80 7.02 -0.71
CA GLU A 26 16.74 8.13 -0.96
C GLU A 26 16.50 8.77 -2.34
N PRO A 27 16.53 8.03 -3.46
CA PRO A 27 16.24 8.63 -4.77
C PRO A 27 14.80 9.13 -4.90
N TRP A 28 13.84 8.57 -4.15
CA TRP A 28 12.44 9.04 -4.16
C TRP A 28 12.25 10.39 -3.47
N LEU A 29 12.99 10.64 -2.38
CA LEU A 29 12.83 11.84 -1.55
C LEU A 29 13.79 12.97 -1.93
N ASP A 30 14.84 12.69 -2.70
CA ASP A 30 15.81 13.69 -3.14
C ASP A 30 15.20 14.62 -4.21
N PRO A 31 14.99 15.93 -3.93
CA PRO A 31 14.42 16.86 -4.89
C PRO A 31 15.37 17.20 -6.05
N THR A 32 16.62 16.76 -6.00
CA THR A 32 17.62 16.95 -7.06
C THR A 32 17.65 15.81 -8.08
N VAL A 33 16.99 14.68 -7.79
CA VAL A 33 16.85 13.56 -8.72
C VAL A 33 15.82 13.92 -9.79
N ASP A 34 16.27 14.05 -11.03
CA ASP A 34 15.46 14.33 -12.22
C ASP A 34 15.41 13.14 -13.22
N ASP A 35 16.01 12.01 -12.86
CA ASP A 35 15.97 10.76 -13.62
C ASP A 35 14.56 10.14 -13.55
N MET A 36 13.74 10.46 -14.54
CA MET A 36 12.36 9.99 -14.62
C MET A 36 12.25 8.48 -14.88
N ASP A 37 13.23 7.86 -15.54
CA ASP A 37 13.21 6.43 -15.83
C ASP A 37 13.45 5.64 -14.53
N LEU A 38 14.39 6.10 -13.71
CA LEU A 38 14.62 5.58 -12.37
C LEU A 38 13.34 5.70 -11.51
N LEU A 39 12.75 6.89 -11.43
CA LEU A 39 11.56 7.11 -10.59
C LEU A 39 10.34 6.31 -11.06
N GLN A 40 10.14 6.15 -12.37
CA GLN A 40 9.07 5.32 -12.92
C GLN A 40 9.29 3.83 -12.62
N SER A 41 10.53 3.36 -12.56
CA SER A 41 10.85 1.96 -12.25
C SER A 41 10.35 1.53 -10.86
N PHE A 42 10.15 2.47 -9.94
CA PHE A 42 9.60 2.19 -8.61
C PHE A 42 8.08 2.01 -8.58
N LEU A 43 7.35 2.42 -9.64
CA LEU A 43 5.88 2.47 -9.65
C LEU A 43 5.21 1.13 -10.00
N VAL A 44 5.73 0.04 -9.44
CA VAL A 44 5.30 -1.34 -9.70
C VAL A 44 4.51 -1.92 -8.52
N PRO A 45 3.67 -2.96 -8.72
CA PRO A 45 3.00 -3.66 -7.63
C PRO A 45 4.01 -4.27 -6.65
N ALA A 46 3.69 -4.26 -5.36
CA ALA A 46 4.54 -4.88 -4.36
C ALA A 46 4.52 -6.43 -4.50
N PRO A 47 5.59 -7.14 -4.11
CA PRO A 47 5.59 -8.60 -4.03
C PRO A 47 4.41 -9.14 -3.21
N ASN A 48 3.83 -10.26 -3.62
CA ASN A 48 2.63 -10.85 -3.02
C ASN A 48 2.81 -11.14 -1.53
N GLU A 49 4.02 -11.54 -1.12
CA GLU A 49 4.41 -11.93 0.23
C GLU A 49 4.60 -10.77 1.22
N LEU A 50 4.69 -9.52 0.74
CA LEU A 50 4.86 -8.36 1.63
C LEU A 50 3.54 -7.92 2.27
N ILE A 51 2.40 -8.42 1.80
CA ILE A 51 1.08 -7.95 2.20
C ILE A 51 0.27 -9.11 2.77
N THR A 52 -0.35 -8.86 3.91
CA THR A 52 -1.39 -9.72 4.48
C THR A 52 -2.69 -8.93 4.58
N MET A 53 -3.82 -9.65 4.67
CA MET A 53 -5.14 -9.04 4.72
C MET A 53 -6.07 -9.86 5.61
N HIS A 54 -6.89 -9.15 6.39
CA HIS A 54 -7.98 -9.71 7.17
C HIS A 54 -9.18 -8.76 7.16
N LYS A 55 -10.37 -9.29 7.42
CA LYS A 55 -11.58 -8.47 7.54
C LYS A 55 -11.56 -7.71 8.88
N VAL A 56 -11.96 -6.46 8.84
CA VAL A 56 -12.10 -5.57 10.01
C VAL A 56 -13.55 -5.09 10.17
N SER A 57 -13.88 -4.49 11.30
CA SER A 57 -15.21 -3.93 11.56
C SER A 57 -15.57 -2.78 10.61
N THR A 58 -16.85 -2.68 10.24
CA THR A 58 -17.38 -1.56 9.46
C THR A 58 -17.33 -0.23 10.20
N GLU A 59 -17.04 -0.22 11.50
CA GLU A 59 -16.80 1.00 12.27
C GLU A 59 -15.66 1.84 11.67
N VAL A 60 -14.69 1.23 10.97
CA VAL A 60 -13.59 1.93 10.30
C VAL A 60 -14.08 2.88 9.19
N ASN A 61 -15.30 2.69 8.68
CA ASN A 61 -15.86 3.52 7.62
C ASN A 61 -16.18 4.96 8.09
N SER A 62 -16.28 5.19 9.40
CA SER A 62 -16.52 6.50 9.98
C SER A 62 -15.20 7.14 10.44
N VAL A 63 -14.82 8.26 9.82
CA VAL A 63 -13.61 9.03 10.18
C VAL A 63 -13.60 9.58 11.62
N ARG A 64 -14.73 9.51 12.34
CA ARG A 64 -14.82 9.91 13.74
C ARG A 64 -14.21 8.86 14.68
N ASN A 65 -14.17 7.60 14.24
CA ASN A 65 -13.61 6.49 15.01
C ASN A 65 -12.08 6.48 14.82
N LYS A 66 -11.32 6.33 15.91
CA LYS A 66 -9.83 6.37 15.91
C LYS A 66 -9.18 5.32 16.81
N GLY A 67 -9.94 4.36 17.30
CA GLY A 67 -9.43 3.36 18.22
C GLY A 67 -8.54 2.34 17.53
N ALA A 68 -7.67 1.69 18.31
CA ALA A 68 -6.75 0.68 17.79
C ALA A 68 -7.49 -0.57 17.26
N GLU A 69 -8.69 -0.84 17.79
CA GLU A 69 -9.56 -1.94 17.39
C GLU A 69 -9.99 -1.88 15.91
N LEU A 70 -9.87 -0.73 15.24
CA LEU A 70 -10.31 -0.55 13.86
C LEU A 70 -9.48 -1.32 12.84
N VAL A 71 -8.26 -1.73 13.20
CA VAL A 71 -7.40 -2.58 12.36
C VAL A 71 -7.35 -4.03 12.83
N GLU A 72 -8.01 -4.35 13.95
CA GLU A 72 -8.02 -5.71 14.48
C GLU A 72 -8.92 -6.63 13.66
N PRO A 73 -8.56 -7.92 13.52
CA PRO A 73 -9.40 -8.90 12.84
C PRO A 73 -10.77 -9.04 13.49
N LEU A 74 -11.81 -9.22 12.68
CA LEU A 74 -13.11 -9.61 13.19
C LEU A 74 -13.03 -10.99 13.87
N PRO A 75 -13.74 -11.20 15.00
CA PRO A 75 -13.93 -12.54 15.56
C PRO A 75 -14.48 -13.50 14.51
N GLN A 76 -14.01 -14.75 14.52
CA GLN A 76 -14.55 -15.82 13.66
C GLN A 76 -15.98 -16.20 14.04
#